data_AF-A0A094H2S9-F1
#
_entry.id   AF-A0A094H2S9-F1
#
_cell.length_a   1.000
_cell.length_b   1.000
_cell.length_c   1.000
_cell.angle_alpha   90.00
_cell.angle_beta   90.00
_cell.angle_gamma   90.00
#
_symmetry.space_group_name_H-M   'P 1'
#
loop_
_entity.id
_entity.type
_entity.pdbx_description
1 polymer ?
#
loop_
_entity_poly.entity_id
_entity_poly.type
_entity_poly.pdbx_seq_one_letter_code
_entity_poly.pdbx_strand_id
1 'polypeptide(L)'
;MKINSANSLLELKESLLVASRDAEKNRRELTVLFTKLSDIIEHGKKLATDQAFLETLKFTRMRDRHANIVEAHERTFDWIFDERKAGSGKSTLMKYLVKHDLVKESLDEWAGSKSLVTGAYFFWSGGDSMEKSQLGLLQSLLYDILRVFPSVIPEMSPKRWLTTSTV
;
A
#
# COMPACT_ATOMS: atom_id res chain seq x y z
N MET A 1 -3.45 6.22 -7.36
CA MET A 1 -2.66 7.32 -7.96
C MET A 1 -1.19 6.91 -7.98
N LYS A 2 -0.70 6.31 -9.08
CA LYS A 2 0.72 5.93 -9.23
C LYS A 2 1.47 7.19 -9.64
N ILE A 3 2.33 7.72 -8.77
CA ILE A 3 3.15 8.87 -9.13
C ILE A 3 4.16 8.41 -10.17
N ASN A 4 4.17 9.15 -11.28
CA ASN A 4 4.85 8.90 -12.53
C ASN A 4 6.36 9.21 -12.41
N SER A 5 7.05 8.55 -11.47
CA SER A 5 8.44 8.86 -11.08
C SER A 5 9.43 8.85 -12.26
N ALA A 6 9.21 8.00 -13.25
CA ALA A 6 10.02 7.94 -14.48
C ALA A 6 9.85 9.20 -15.36
N ASN A 7 8.63 9.75 -15.45
CA ASN A 7 8.37 10.96 -16.23
C ASN A 7 8.97 12.20 -15.57
N SER A 8 8.94 12.28 -14.23
CA SER A 8 9.55 13.39 -13.48
C SER A 8 11.08 13.42 -13.60
N LEU A 9 11.73 12.25 -13.68
CA LEU A 9 13.17 12.11 -13.91
C LEU A 9 13.58 12.53 -15.33
N LEU A 10 12.74 12.22 -16.33
CA LEU A 10 12.95 12.62 -17.71
C LEU A 10 12.83 14.14 -17.90
N GLU A 11 11.79 14.76 -17.32
CA GLU A 11 11.63 16.21 -17.33
C GLU A 11 12.81 16.93 -16.64
N LEU A 12 13.35 16.34 -15.58
CA LEU A 12 14.50 16.87 -14.85
C LEU A 12 15.80 16.79 -15.68
N LYS A 13 15.99 15.71 -16.43
CA LYS A 13 17.12 15.54 -17.37
C LYS A 13 17.07 16.55 -18.51
N GLU A 14 15.91 16.75 -19.13
CA GLU A 14 15.77 17.71 -20.24
C GLU A 14 15.99 19.14 -19.76
N SER A 15 15.48 19.48 -18.57
CA SER A 15 15.67 20.81 -17.99
C SER A 15 17.15 21.10 -17.64
N LEU A 16 17.91 20.08 -17.23
CA LEU A 16 19.36 20.16 -16.97
C LEU A 16 20.17 20.49 -18.24
N LEU A 17 19.76 19.95 -19.39
CA LEU A 17 20.41 20.19 -20.68
C LEU A 17 20.20 21.62 -21.18
N VAL A 18 19.01 22.20 -20.92
CA VAL A 18 18.66 23.57 -21.32
C VAL A 18 19.37 24.61 -20.45
N ALA A 19 19.39 24.38 -19.13
CA ALA A 19 20.01 25.26 -18.14
C ALA A 19 21.56 25.29 -18.17
N SER A 20 22.19 24.59 -19.11
CA SER A 20 23.63 24.66 -19.35
C SER A 20 24.02 25.72 -20.39
N ARG A 21 23.08 26.28 -21.17
CA ARG A 21 23.39 27.04 -22.40
C ARG A 21 23.43 28.58 -22.29
N ASP A 22 22.84 29.24 -21.27
CA ASP A 22 22.79 30.72 -21.13
C ASP A 22 23.01 31.25 -19.69
N ALA A 23 24.17 31.85 -19.35
CA ALA A 23 24.64 32.07 -17.96
C ALA A 23 23.70 32.76 -16.94
N GLU A 24 22.82 33.69 -17.35
CA GLU A 24 21.92 34.42 -16.44
C GLU A 24 20.54 33.75 -16.29
N LYS A 25 20.03 33.19 -17.38
CA LYS A 25 18.88 32.29 -17.43
C LYS A 25 19.19 30.98 -16.69
N ASN A 26 20.40 30.45 -16.89
CA ASN A 26 20.97 29.30 -16.19
C ASN A 26 20.93 29.49 -14.68
N ARG A 27 21.17 30.69 -14.12
CA ARG A 27 21.18 30.88 -12.65
C ARG A 27 19.79 30.66 -12.03
N ARG A 28 18.75 31.18 -12.68
CA ARG A 28 17.36 30.99 -12.24
C ARG A 28 16.91 29.54 -12.45
N GLU A 29 17.21 28.96 -13.60
CA GLU A 29 16.89 27.56 -13.90
C GLU A 29 17.62 26.59 -12.97
N LEU A 30 18.90 26.82 -12.68
CA LEU A 30 19.68 26.05 -11.71
C LEU A 30 19.11 26.16 -10.29
N THR A 31 18.58 27.33 -9.90
CA THR A 31 17.93 27.50 -8.60
C THR A 31 16.64 26.68 -8.53
N VAL A 32 15.81 26.74 -9.57
CA VAL A 32 14.57 25.93 -9.67
C VAL A 32 14.89 24.43 -9.67
N LEU A 33 15.95 24.02 -10.36
CA LEU A 33 16.41 22.64 -10.39
C LEU A 33 16.91 22.18 -9.01
N PHE A 34 17.69 23.01 -8.33
CA PHE A 34 18.17 22.72 -6.98
C PHE A 34 16.99 22.53 -6.02
N THR A 35 15.98 23.41 -6.06
CA THR A 35 14.78 23.25 -5.23
C THR A 35 14.02 21.96 -5.54
N LYS A 36 13.83 21.62 -6.81
CA LYS A 36 13.19 20.35 -7.20
C LYS A 36 13.99 19.13 -6.72
N LEU A 37 15.32 19.20 -6.81
CA LEU A 37 16.19 18.12 -6.39
C LEU A 37 16.17 17.95 -4.86
N SER A 38 16.17 19.05 -4.11
CA SER A 38 15.97 19.04 -2.64
C SER A 38 14.63 18.40 -2.28
N ASP A 39 13.55 18.79 -2.95
CA ASP A 39 12.23 18.20 -2.73
C ASP A 39 12.21 16.70 -3.03
N ILE A 40 12.80 16.25 -4.13
CA ILE A 40 12.86 14.81 -4.48
C ILE A 40 13.66 14.03 -3.44
N ILE A 41 14.80 14.58 -2.97
CA ILE A 41 15.61 13.93 -1.93
C ILE A 41 14.80 13.80 -0.65
N GLU A 42 14.07 14.84 -0.24
CA GLU A 42 13.27 14.83 0.97
C GLU A 42 12.10 13.83 0.87
N HIS A 43 11.37 13.82 -0.25
CA HIS A 43 10.33 12.82 -0.49
C HIS A 43 10.89 11.40 -0.54
N GLY A 44 12.08 11.21 -1.11
CA GLY A 44 12.77 9.92 -1.17
C GLY A 44 13.12 9.38 0.22
N LYS A 45 13.66 10.22 1.10
CA LYS A 45 13.94 9.87 2.51
C LYS A 45 12.67 9.51 3.27
N LYS A 46 11.61 10.30 3.10
CA LYS A 46 10.31 10.02 3.73
C LYS A 46 9.75 8.68 3.26
N LEU A 47 9.76 8.43 1.95
CA LEU A 47 9.28 7.17 1.38
C LEU A 47 10.09 5.96 1.91
N ALA A 48 11.41 6.09 2.01
CA ALA A 48 12.26 5.05 2.58
C ALA A 48 11.92 4.77 4.04
N THR A 49 11.70 5.81 4.85
CA THR A 49 11.30 5.68 6.25
C THR A 49 9.94 5.00 6.40
N ASP A 50 8.94 5.46 5.64
CA ASP A 50 7.59 4.90 5.69
C ASP A 50 7.60 3.43 5.26
N GLN A 51 8.37 3.08 4.23
CA GLN A 51 8.54 1.69 3.80
C GLN A 51 9.19 0.84 4.89
N ALA A 52 10.29 1.32 5.48
CA ALA A 52 10.97 0.60 6.55
C ALA A 52 10.07 0.41 7.78
N PHE A 53 9.21 1.38 8.09
CA PHE A 53 8.22 1.25 9.17
C PHE A 53 7.21 0.15 8.85
N LEU A 54 6.68 0.13 7.62
CA LEU A 54 5.75 -0.91 7.15
C LEU A 54 6.38 -2.30 7.21
N GLU A 55 7.67 -2.45 6.91
CA GLU A 55 8.37 -3.74 7.07
C GLU A 55 8.35 -4.22 8.52
N THR A 56 8.43 -3.31 9.50
CA THR A 56 8.37 -3.70 10.92
C THR A 56 6.99 -4.22 11.38
N LEU A 57 5.95 -4.03 10.58
CA LEU A 57 4.60 -4.57 10.83
C LEU A 57 4.38 -5.92 10.14
N LYS A 58 5.22 -6.30 9.17
CA LYS A 58 5.09 -7.57 8.48
C LYS A 58 5.53 -8.73 9.37
N PHE A 59 4.83 -9.85 9.25
CA PHE A 59 5.29 -11.15 9.71
C PHE A 59 5.44 -12.07 8.49
N THR A 60 6.30 -13.09 8.61
CA THR A 60 6.81 -13.93 7.50
C THR A 60 5.73 -14.43 6.56
N ARG A 61 4.54 -14.79 7.10
CA ARG A 61 3.47 -15.46 6.35
C ARG A 61 2.21 -14.60 6.15
N MET A 62 2.32 -13.28 6.29
CA MET A 62 1.16 -12.36 6.27
C MET A 62 0.23 -12.50 5.05
N ARG A 63 0.73 -12.97 3.89
CA ARG A 63 -0.09 -13.17 2.67
C ARG A 63 -0.19 -14.63 2.20
N ASP A 64 0.41 -15.56 2.91
CA ASP A 64 0.53 -16.96 2.47
C ASP A 64 -0.84 -17.62 2.38
N ARG A 65 -1.69 -17.43 3.39
CA ARG A 65 -3.04 -17.99 3.36
C ARG A 65 -3.82 -17.51 2.14
N HIS A 66 -3.77 -16.22 1.82
CA HIS A 66 -4.45 -15.68 0.65
C HIS A 66 -3.93 -16.31 -0.66
N ALA A 67 -2.61 -16.58 -0.77
CA ALA A 67 -2.05 -17.29 -1.92
C ALA A 67 -2.58 -18.72 -2.04
N ASN A 68 -2.75 -19.42 -0.92
CA ASN A 68 -3.15 -20.83 -0.84
C ASN A 68 -4.67 -21.09 -0.92
N ILE A 69 -5.51 -20.05 -0.94
CA ILE A 69 -6.96 -20.22 -1.18
C ILE A 69 -7.17 -20.50 -2.68
N VAL A 70 -7.86 -21.58 -3.02
CA VAL A 70 -8.19 -21.92 -4.43
C VAL A 70 -9.14 -20.88 -5.02
N GLU A 71 -9.01 -20.58 -6.32
CA GLU A 71 -9.90 -19.69 -7.08
C GLU A 71 -11.35 -20.21 -7.11
N ALA A 72 -12.33 -19.29 -7.10
CA ALA A 72 -13.76 -19.63 -7.04
C ALA A 72 -14.34 -19.85 -8.43
N HIS A 73 -15.30 -20.78 -8.55
CA HIS A 73 -16.18 -20.84 -9.71
C HIS A 73 -17.38 -19.89 -9.51
N GLU A 74 -17.74 -19.15 -10.56
CA GLU A 74 -18.61 -17.95 -10.51
C GLU A 74 -20.10 -18.19 -10.20
N ARG A 75 -20.54 -19.43 -9.92
CA ARG A 75 -21.99 -19.75 -9.83
C ARG A 75 -22.51 -19.85 -8.39
N THR A 76 -23.53 -19.01 -8.15
CA THR A 76 -24.54 -18.93 -7.08
C THR A 76 -24.04 -18.79 -5.63
N PHE A 77 -24.47 -17.72 -4.95
CA PHE A 77 -23.89 -17.23 -3.69
C PHE A 77 -24.73 -17.44 -2.43
N ASP A 78 -25.88 -18.12 -2.52
CA ASP A 78 -26.80 -18.27 -1.37
C ASP A 78 -26.20 -19.07 -0.21
N TRP A 79 -25.28 -19.98 -0.50
CA TRP A 79 -24.64 -20.81 0.51
C TRP A 79 -23.60 -20.06 1.35
N ILE A 80 -23.23 -18.80 1.03
CA ILE A 80 -22.19 -18.07 1.77
C ILE A 80 -22.59 -17.79 3.22
N PHE A 81 -23.87 -17.51 3.49
CA PHE A 81 -24.40 -17.20 4.82
C PHE A 81 -24.77 -18.43 5.66
N ASP A 82 -24.72 -19.63 5.07
CA ASP A 82 -25.05 -20.88 5.76
C ASP A 82 -23.82 -21.46 6.46
N GLU A 83 -23.69 -21.23 7.77
CA GLU A 83 -22.58 -21.74 8.60
C GLU A 83 -22.45 -23.27 8.57
N ARG A 84 -23.51 -24.00 8.19
CA ARG A 84 -23.53 -25.47 8.17
C ARG A 84 -22.83 -26.07 6.96
N LYS A 85 -22.51 -25.26 5.94
CA LYS A 85 -21.85 -25.70 4.70
C LYS A 85 -20.36 -25.43 4.73
N ALA A 86 -19.62 -26.15 5.57
CA ALA A 86 -18.16 -26.18 5.50
C ALA A 86 -17.70 -26.73 4.13
N GLY A 87 -16.60 -26.23 3.58
CA GLY A 87 -16.06 -26.71 2.30
C GLY A 87 -16.80 -26.25 1.04
N SER A 88 -17.84 -25.42 1.17
CA SER A 88 -18.63 -24.90 0.04
C SER A 88 -17.92 -23.81 -0.79
N GLY A 89 -16.74 -23.36 -0.36
CA GLY A 89 -15.94 -22.35 -1.08
C GLY A 89 -16.02 -20.93 -0.49
N LYS A 90 -16.46 -20.72 0.76
CA LYS A 90 -16.71 -19.38 1.34
C LYS A 90 -15.46 -18.49 1.31
N SER A 91 -14.34 -19.03 1.77
CA SER A 91 -13.05 -18.32 1.75
C SER A 91 -12.57 -18.06 0.32
N THR A 92 -12.86 -18.98 -0.59
CA THR A 92 -12.54 -18.91 -2.02
C THR A 92 -13.32 -17.78 -2.69
N LEU A 93 -14.61 -17.65 -2.39
CA LEU A 93 -15.42 -16.51 -2.80
C LEU A 93 -14.93 -15.19 -2.20
N MET A 94 -14.65 -15.14 -0.89
CA MET A 94 -14.13 -13.93 -0.26
C MET A 94 -12.79 -13.48 -0.88
N LYS A 95 -11.92 -14.42 -1.24
CA LYS A 95 -10.69 -14.12 -2.01
C LYS A 95 -11.00 -13.51 -3.37
N TYR A 96 -11.96 -14.07 -4.11
CA TYR A 96 -12.38 -13.54 -5.40
C TYR A 96 -12.90 -12.11 -5.27
N LEU A 97 -13.83 -11.86 -4.33
CA LEU A 97 -14.44 -10.55 -4.10
C LEU A 97 -13.42 -9.47 -3.76
N VAL A 98 -12.39 -9.79 -2.94
CA VAL A 98 -11.34 -8.85 -2.54
C VAL A 98 -10.58 -8.26 -3.74
N LYS A 99 -10.48 -8.99 -4.85
CA LYS A 99 -9.76 -8.57 -6.05
C LYS A 99 -10.65 -8.20 -7.22
N HIS A 100 -11.97 -8.33 -7.07
CA HIS A 100 -12.89 -8.17 -8.17
C HIS A 100 -13.12 -6.69 -8.47
N ASP A 101 -12.89 -6.28 -9.72
CA ASP A 101 -12.97 -4.86 -10.12
C ASP A 101 -14.35 -4.27 -9.84
N LEU A 102 -15.45 -4.97 -10.15
CA LEU A 102 -16.81 -4.48 -9.86
C LEU A 102 -17.05 -4.26 -8.36
N VAL A 103 -16.46 -5.10 -7.49
CA VAL A 103 -16.61 -4.94 -6.04
C VAL A 103 -15.88 -3.69 -5.59
N LYS A 104 -14.67 -3.48 -6.13
CA LYS A 104 -13.88 -2.29 -5.84
C LYS A 104 -14.59 -1.02 -6.33
N GLU A 105 -15.10 -1.01 -7.56
CA GLU A 105 -15.85 0.13 -8.11
C GLU A 105 -17.09 0.46 -7.26
N SER A 106 -17.85 -0.57 -6.86
CA SER A 106 -19.03 -0.39 -6.01
C SER A 106 -18.68 0.15 -4.63
N LEU A 107 -17.56 -0.30 -4.05
CA LEU A 107 -17.09 0.19 -2.74
C LEU A 107 -16.52 1.62 -2.85
N ASP A 108 -15.84 1.94 -3.95
CA ASP A 108 -15.34 3.28 -4.24
C ASP A 108 -16.52 4.26 -4.40
N GLU A 109 -17.59 3.86 -5.11
CA GLU A 109 -18.83 4.63 -5.21
C GLU A 109 -19.49 4.84 -3.84
N TRP A 110 -19.61 3.78 -3.03
CA TRP A 110 -20.14 3.86 -1.67
C TRP A 110 -19.32 4.78 -0.75
N ALA A 111 -18.00 4.76 -0.88
CA ALA A 111 -17.10 5.63 -0.10
C ALA A 111 -17.22 7.10 -0.52
N GLY A 112 -17.64 7.37 -1.76
CA GLY A 112 -17.86 8.70 -2.30
C GLY A 112 -16.56 9.51 -2.33
N SER A 113 -16.51 10.60 -1.57
CA SER A 113 -15.31 11.45 -1.46
C SER A 113 -14.31 10.98 -0.39
N LYS A 114 -14.64 9.94 0.38
CA LYS A 114 -13.76 9.40 1.42
C LYS A 114 -12.78 8.40 0.82
N SER A 115 -11.56 8.41 1.36
CA SER A 115 -10.55 7.44 0.97
C SER A 115 -10.88 6.05 1.53
N LEU A 116 -11.07 5.07 0.64
CA LEU A 116 -11.35 3.69 0.99
C LEU A 116 -10.06 2.88 1.22
N VAL A 117 -10.06 2.04 2.26
CA VAL A 117 -9.06 0.99 2.46
C VAL A 117 -9.76 -0.36 2.54
N THR A 118 -9.38 -1.27 1.66
CA THR A 118 -9.81 -2.67 1.71
C THR A 118 -8.70 -3.51 2.35
N GLY A 119 -8.91 -3.89 3.61
CA GLY A 119 -8.05 -4.85 4.29
C GLY A 119 -8.51 -6.27 4.03
N ALA A 120 -7.59 -7.21 3.85
CA ALA A 120 -7.93 -8.62 3.65
C ALA A 120 -7.08 -9.51 4.55
N TYR A 121 -7.75 -10.29 5.39
CA TYR A 121 -7.11 -11.26 6.27
C TYR A 121 -7.90 -12.56 6.28
N PHE A 122 -7.18 -13.68 6.23
CA PHE A 122 -7.76 -15.01 6.20
C PHE A 122 -7.12 -15.85 7.28
N PHE A 123 -7.89 -16.26 8.28
CA PHE A 123 -7.40 -17.20 9.29
C PHE A 123 -7.02 -18.54 8.65
N TRP A 124 -5.94 -19.13 9.15
CA TRP A 124 -5.52 -20.45 8.72
C TRP A 124 -5.19 -21.36 9.90
N SER A 125 -6.03 -22.37 10.13
CA SER A 125 -5.83 -23.36 11.20
C SER A 125 -4.55 -24.21 11.03
N GLY A 126 -4.02 -24.34 9.81
CA GLY A 126 -2.73 -24.97 9.52
C GLY A 126 -1.53 -24.02 9.55
N GLY A 127 -1.76 -22.72 9.76
CA GLY A 127 -0.73 -21.69 9.75
C GLY A 127 0.12 -21.63 11.02
N ASP A 128 0.98 -20.62 11.09
CA ASP A 128 1.71 -20.29 12.31
C ASP A 128 0.81 -19.63 13.37
N SER A 129 1.38 -19.30 14.53
CA SER A 129 0.64 -18.65 15.62
C SER A 129 0.08 -17.28 15.22
N MET A 130 0.76 -16.55 14.33
CA MET A 130 0.34 -15.24 13.87
C MET A 130 -0.87 -15.33 12.93
N GLU A 131 -0.89 -16.31 12.02
CA GLU A 131 -1.99 -16.58 11.07
C GLU A 131 -3.31 -17.06 11.73
N LYS A 132 -3.26 -17.39 13.03
CA LYS A 132 -4.42 -17.82 13.83
C LYS A 132 -4.86 -16.78 14.86
N SER A 133 -4.05 -15.75 15.08
CA SER A 133 -4.22 -14.83 16.20
C SER A 133 -4.98 -13.57 15.82
N GLN A 134 -5.70 -13.00 16.79
CA GLN A 134 -6.25 -11.64 16.66
C GLN A 134 -5.15 -10.60 16.44
N LEU A 135 -3.97 -10.80 17.02
CA LEU A 135 -2.81 -9.93 16.80
C LEU A 135 -2.41 -9.90 15.32
N GLY A 136 -2.33 -11.05 14.66
CA GLY A 136 -2.03 -11.13 13.23
C GLY A 136 -3.09 -10.47 12.35
N LEU A 137 -4.38 -10.60 12.71
CA LEU A 137 -5.46 -9.86 12.07
C LEU A 137 -5.25 -8.35 12.20
N LEU A 138 -5.09 -7.85 13.42
CA LEU A 138 -4.93 -6.42 13.70
C LEU A 138 -3.68 -5.84 13.04
N GLN A 139 -2.56 -6.57 13.08
CA GLN A 139 -1.32 -6.15 12.42
C GLN A 139 -1.46 -6.11 10.90
N SER A 140 -2.16 -7.07 10.29
CA SER A 140 -2.41 -7.08 8.84
C SER A 140 -3.32 -5.93 8.42
N LEU A 141 -4.39 -5.68 9.18
CA LEU A 141 -5.28 -4.55 8.92
C LEU A 141 -4.55 -3.21 9.11
N LEU A 142 -3.74 -3.08 10.16
CA LEU A 142 -2.95 -1.89 10.40
C LEU A 142 -1.94 -1.67 9.26
N TYR A 143 -1.29 -2.73 8.79
CA TYR A 143 -0.40 -2.68 7.63
C TYR A 143 -1.15 -2.19 6.38
N ASP A 144 -2.34 -2.74 6.09
CA ASP A 144 -3.13 -2.34 4.91
C ASP A 144 -3.56 -0.87 4.97
N ILE A 145 -3.95 -0.37 6.15
CA ILE A 145 -4.31 1.04 6.38
C ILE A 145 -3.10 1.95 6.18
N LEU A 146 -1.99 1.67 6.86
CA LEU A 146 -0.80 2.53 6.82
C LEU A 146 -0.10 2.52 5.47
N ARG A 147 -0.24 1.43 4.68
CA ARG A 147 0.23 1.40 3.30
C ARG A 147 -0.52 2.39 2.40
N VAL A 148 -1.81 2.60 2.65
CA VAL A 148 -2.63 3.55 1.87
C VAL A 148 -2.50 4.97 2.42
N PHE A 149 -2.32 5.13 3.73
CA PHE A 149 -2.17 6.42 4.40
C PHE A 149 -0.83 6.53 5.16
N PRO A 150 0.30 6.61 4.45
CA PRO A 150 1.61 6.72 5.09
C PRO A 150 1.76 8.02 5.89
N SER A 151 0.99 9.07 5.57
CA SER A 151 0.99 10.34 6.30
C SER A 151 0.59 10.21 7.78
N VAL A 152 -0.11 9.15 8.17
CA VAL A 152 -0.56 8.93 9.55
C VAL A 152 0.52 8.22 10.38
N ILE A 153 1.53 7.62 9.76
CA ILE A 153 2.59 6.88 10.46
C ILE A 153 3.34 7.77 11.49
N PRO A 154 3.80 8.99 11.13
CA PRO A 154 4.50 9.85 12.07
C PRO A 154 3.62 10.30 13.24
N GLU A 155 2.31 10.45 13.03
CA GLU A 155 1.36 10.86 14.07
C GLU A 155 1.01 9.71 15.03
N MET A 156 0.84 8.50 14.50
CA MET A 156 0.46 7.33 15.29
C MET A 156 1.61 6.80 16.16
N SER A 157 2.84 6.80 15.64
CA SER A 157 4.00 6.30 16.38
C SER A 157 5.27 7.12 16.12
N PRO A 158 5.34 8.37 16.62
CA PRO A 158 6.46 9.28 16.33
C PRO A 158 7.81 8.68 16.72
N LYS A 159 7.91 8.05 17.90
CA LYS A 159 9.16 7.45 18.40
C LYS A 159 9.69 6.35 17.49
N ARG A 160 8.80 5.47 17.02
CA ARG A 160 9.16 4.32 16.18
C ARG A 160 9.48 4.78 14.75
N TRP A 161 8.76 5.76 14.23
CA TRP A 161 9.06 6.39 12.95
C TRP A 161 10.44 7.06 12.96
N LEU A 162 10.75 7.87 13.98
CA LEU A 162 12.06 8.49 14.15
C LEU A 162 13.21 7.48 14.23
N THR A 163 13.01 6.36 14.92
CA THR A 163 14.03 5.28 14.99
C THR A 163 14.30 4.64 13.63
N THR A 164 13.29 4.65 12.76
CA THR A 164 13.36 4.09 11.41
C THR A 164 13.98 5.08 10.41
N SER A 165 13.91 6.39 10.69
CA SER A 165 14.52 7.45 9.88
C SER A 165 16.05 7.51 9.97
N THR A 166 16.65 6.84 10.96
CA THR A 166 18.10 6.92 11.26
C THR A 166 18.94 5.83 10.57
N VAL A 167 18.34 5.00 9.71
CA VAL A 167 19.01 3.90 9.00
C VAL A 167 19.36 4.30 7.57
#